data_AF-A0A221SSX0-F1
#
_entry.id   AF-A0A221SSX0-F1
#
_cell.length_a   1.000
_cell.length_b   1.000
_cell.length_c   1.000
_cell.angle_alpha   90.00
_cell.angle_beta   90.00
_cell.angle_gamma   90.00
#
_symmetry.space_group_name_H-M   'P 1'
#
loop_
_entity.id
_entity.type
_entity.pdbx_description
1 polymer ?
#
loop_
_entity_poly.entity_id
_entity_poly.type
_entity_poly.pdbx_seq_one_letter_code
_entity_poly.pdbx_strand_id
1 'polypeptide(L)'
;MDEMLTTLYHEVRHADQLMQVLRYLAGRGMTVTQIKQITSMRGKQVQAAMKKPIPPGSAQGIVAREWFESYFGSQRTYRAMVLRDLNMNFDAAIAANTAELNRLQAQLHLINGQLKTATGQKQSDLNREKIMVQAGINRFSRLLAEQRAKRDGAYPAYLALPEERDAWDVQKQVARNFNFRPETP
;
A
#
# COMPACT_ATOMS: atom_id res chain seq x y z
N MET A 1 14.96 7.09 -22.87
CA MET A 1 16.11 7.22 -21.93
C MET A 1 15.69 7.85 -20.60
N ASP A 2 14.54 8.56 -20.54
CA ASP A 2 14.03 9.23 -19.33
C ASP A 2 13.45 8.32 -18.23
N GLU A 3 12.69 7.27 -18.55
CA GLU A 3 11.97 6.52 -17.51
C GLU A 3 12.92 5.84 -16.53
N MET A 4 13.93 5.12 -17.03
CA MET A 4 14.98 4.50 -16.20
C MET A 4 15.73 5.53 -15.33
N LEU A 5 16.05 6.71 -15.88
CA LEU A 5 16.75 7.75 -15.13
C LEU A 5 15.87 8.32 -14.02
N THR A 6 14.60 8.62 -14.32
CA THR A 6 13.65 9.12 -13.33
C THR A 6 13.40 8.10 -12.22
N THR A 7 13.27 6.81 -12.55
CA THR A 7 13.23 5.72 -11.56
C THR A 7 14.51 5.65 -10.73
N LEU A 8 15.68 5.80 -11.33
CA LEU A 8 16.94 5.80 -10.57
C LEU A 8 16.96 6.94 -9.54
N TYR A 9 16.51 8.15 -9.89
CA TYR A 9 16.40 9.25 -8.93
C TYR A 9 15.42 8.96 -7.79
N HIS A 10 14.31 8.28 -8.09
CA HIS A 10 13.35 7.83 -7.09
C HIS A 10 14.02 6.87 -6.08
N GLU A 11 14.68 5.82 -6.56
CA GLU A 11 15.33 4.82 -5.70
C GLU A 11 16.51 5.40 -4.90
N VAL A 12 17.30 6.29 -5.52
CA VAL A 12 18.38 7.00 -4.83
C VAL A 12 17.81 7.89 -3.71
N ARG A 13 16.61 8.47 -3.91
CA ARG A 13 15.99 9.27 -2.88
C ARG A 13 15.62 8.44 -1.66
N HIS A 14 15.13 7.22 -1.82
CA HIS A 14 14.93 6.30 -0.69
C HIS A 14 16.22 6.00 0.08
N ALA A 15 17.33 5.78 -0.63
CA ALA A 15 18.62 5.57 0.01
C ALA A 15 19.06 6.80 0.84
N ASP A 16 18.86 8.00 0.33
CA ASP A 16 19.16 9.24 1.05
C ASP A 16 18.24 9.44 2.28
N GLN A 17 16.93 9.22 2.12
CA GLN A 17 15.95 9.27 3.22
C GLN A 17 16.38 8.34 4.38
N LEU A 18 16.77 7.10 4.07
CA LEU A 18 17.26 6.16 5.08
C LEU A 18 18.54 6.65 5.76
N MET A 19 19.48 7.23 5.02
CA MET A 19 20.67 7.85 5.63
C MET A 19 20.30 9.01 6.55
N GLN A 20 19.34 9.85 6.16
CA GLN A 20 18.84 10.95 6.99
C GLN A 20 18.15 10.44 8.26
N VAL A 21 17.37 9.35 8.19
CA VAL A 21 16.81 8.68 9.38
C VAL A 21 17.92 8.24 10.33
N LEU A 22 18.99 7.61 9.83
CA LEU A 22 20.11 7.21 10.68
C LEU A 22 20.79 8.41 11.35
N ARG A 23 20.98 9.51 10.61
CA ARG A 23 21.57 10.75 11.14
C ARG A 23 20.66 11.43 12.17
N TYR A 24 19.34 11.36 11.99
CA TYR A 24 18.35 11.82 12.95
C TYR A 24 18.42 11.02 14.26
N LEU A 25 18.47 9.68 14.18
CA LEU A 25 18.62 8.84 15.37
C LEU A 25 19.95 9.11 16.09
N ALA A 26 21.03 9.34 15.36
CA ALA A 26 22.31 9.79 15.92
C ALA A 26 22.17 11.14 16.65
N GLY A 27 21.47 12.11 16.06
CA GLY A 27 21.20 13.42 16.69
C GLY A 27 20.28 13.36 17.91
N ARG A 28 19.51 12.28 18.08
CA ARG A 28 18.80 11.97 19.34
C ARG A 28 19.69 11.37 20.42
N GLY A 29 20.98 11.18 20.15
CA GLY A 29 21.93 10.58 21.09
C GLY A 29 21.91 9.05 21.13
N MET A 30 21.30 8.38 20.15
CA MET A 30 21.32 6.92 20.10
C MET A 30 22.71 6.39 19.71
N THR A 31 23.11 5.30 20.34
CA THR A 31 24.35 4.57 20.02
C THR A 31 24.21 3.76 18.73
N VAL A 32 25.35 3.38 18.15
CA VAL A 32 25.39 2.49 16.97
C VAL A 32 24.61 1.20 17.22
N THR A 33 24.72 0.61 18.41
CA THR A 33 24.01 -0.63 18.78
C THR A 33 22.49 -0.43 18.79
N GLN A 34 22.00 0.63 19.43
CA GLN A 34 20.57 0.94 19.49
C GLN A 34 20.00 1.21 18.09
N ILE A 35 20.70 2.00 17.27
CA ILE A 35 20.25 2.29 15.89
C ILE A 35 20.18 1.01 15.05
N LYS A 36 21.18 0.12 15.16
CA LYS A 36 21.16 -1.17 14.48
C LYS A 36 19.99 -2.05 14.91
N GLN A 37 19.66 -2.08 16.20
CA GLN A 37 18.54 -2.86 16.71
C GLN A 37 17.21 -2.38 16.12
N ILE A 38 17.02 -1.06 16.00
CA ILE A 38 15.78 -0.47 15.49
C ILE A 38 15.67 -0.62 13.96
N THR A 39 16.77 -0.38 13.24
CA THR A 39 16.75 -0.23 11.77
C THR A 39 17.24 -1.45 11.01
N SER A 40 17.92 -2.38 11.69
CA SER A 40 18.64 -3.51 11.08
C SER A 40 19.72 -3.10 10.05
N MET A 41 20.11 -1.82 10.00
CA MET A 41 21.14 -1.30 9.09
C MET A 41 22.54 -1.79 9.49
N ARG A 42 23.45 -1.88 8.51
CA ARG A 42 24.81 -2.37 8.75
C ARG A 42 25.60 -1.36 9.58
N GLY A 43 26.47 -1.86 10.47
CA GLY A 43 27.24 -1.01 11.38
C GLY A 43 28.05 0.09 10.70
N LYS A 44 28.61 -0.17 9.51
CA LYS A 44 29.34 0.84 8.72
C LYS A 44 28.46 2.00 8.26
N GLN A 45 27.21 1.73 7.85
CA GLN A 45 26.25 2.77 7.43
C GLN A 45 25.86 3.64 8.62
N VAL A 46 25.58 3.00 9.77
CA VAL A 46 25.26 3.70 11.01
C VAL A 46 26.43 4.57 11.47
N GLN A 47 27.67 4.03 11.46
CA GLN A 47 28.87 4.80 11.79
C GLN A 47 29.08 6.01 10.87
N ALA A 48 28.78 5.89 9.57
CA ALA A 48 28.83 7.02 8.66
C ALA A 48 27.81 8.11 9.04
N ALA A 49 26.58 7.71 9.40
CA ALA A 49 25.53 8.62 9.86
C ALA A 49 25.91 9.33 11.17
N MET A 50 26.57 8.64 12.11
CA MET A 50 27.01 9.21 13.39
C MET A 50 27.95 10.42 13.24
N LYS A 51 28.67 10.52 12.12
CA LYS A 51 29.62 11.63 11.87
C LYS A 51 28.92 12.95 11.54
N LYS A 52 27.64 12.93 11.16
CA LYS A 52 26.87 14.10 10.75
C LYS A 52 25.46 14.03 11.35
N PRO A 53 25.31 14.04 12.68
CA PRO A 53 24.00 13.93 13.31
C PRO A 53 23.08 15.08 12.88
N ILE A 54 21.78 14.80 12.77
CA ILE A 54 20.75 15.81 12.49
C ILE A 54 20.05 16.15 13.82
N PRO A 55 20.12 17.41 14.29
CA PRO A 55 19.40 17.81 15.50
C PRO A 55 17.89 17.59 15.36
N PRO A 56 17.22 16.94 16.33
CA PRO A 56 15.79 16.60 16.21
C PRO A 56 14.86 17.80 16.00
N GLY A 57 15.21 18.96 16.57
CA GLY A 57 14.43 20.20 16.42
C GLY A 57 14.72 21.01 15.15
N SER A 58 15.69 20.58 14.32
CA SER A 58 15.95 21.24 13.04
C SER A 58 14.88 20.91 12.00
N ALA A 59 14.70 21.75 10.98
CA ALA A 59 13.79 21.46 9.87
C ALA A 59 14.07 20.09 9.24
N GLN A 60 15.35 19.75 9.03
CA GLN A 60 15.76 18.44 8.51
C GLN A 60 15.43 17.31 9.49
N GLY A 61 15.54 17.55 10.80
CA GLY A 61 15.18 16.58 11.84
C GLY A 61 13.69 16.25 11.87
N ILE A 62 12.84 17.25 11.63
CA ILE A 62 11.38 17.06 11.53
C ILE A 62 11.03 16.17 10.33
N VAL A 63 11.61 16.43 9.17
CA VAL A 63 11.37 15.60 7.96
C VAL A 63 11.93 14.19 8.13
N ALA A 64 13.16 14.05 8.65
CA ALA A 64 13.76 12.74 8.90
C ALA A 64 12.97 11.93 9.96
N ARG A 65 12.33 12.60 10.93
CA ARG A 65 11.42 11.95 11.86
C ARG A 65 10.20 11.37 11.14
N GLU A 66 9.60 12.09 10.19
CA GLU A 66 8.43 11.61 9.44
C GLU A 66 8.75 10.29 8.71
N TRP A 67 9.90 10.22 8.03
CA TRP A 67 10.37 8.98 7.40
C TRP A 67 10.69 7.88 8.41
N PHE A 68 11.28 8.23 9.56
CA PHE A 68 11.52 7.27 10.63
C PHE A 68 10.20 6.65 11.13
N GLU A 69 9.16 7.46 11.36
CA GLU A 69 7.86 6.97 11.82
C GLU A 69 7.23 6.01 10.79
N SER A 70 7.41 6.28 9.49
CA SER A 70 6.93 5.41 8.40
C SER A 70 7.70 4.09 8.31
N TYR A 71 9.05 4.12 8.29
CA TYR A 71 9.85 2.91 8.11
C TYR A 71 9.92 2.03 9.37
N PHE A 72 10.10 2.65 10.54
CA PHE A 72 10.51 1.96 11.76
C PHE A 72 9.67 2.29 13.00
N GLY A 73 8.97 3.42 12.98
CA GLY A 73 8.20 3.91 14.13
C GLY A 73 6.72 3.54 14.07
N SER A 74 5.90 4.47 14.58
CA SER A 74 4.47 4.26 14.84
C SER A 74 3.64 3.99 13.59
N GLN A 75 4.08 4.44 12.41
CA GLN A 75 3.34 4.28 11.15
C GLN A 75 3.76 3.03 10.35
N ARG A 76 4.73 2.25 10.83
CA ARG A 76 5.22 1.04 10.16
C ARG A 76 4.12 0.04 9.80
N THR A 77 3.16 -0.18 10.70
CA THR A 77 2.04 -1.10 10.46
C THR A 77 1.11 -0.59 9.37
N TYR A 78 0.83 0.72 9.35
CA TYR A 78 0.04 1.35 8.30
C TYR A 78 0.75 1.25 6.95
N ARG A 79 2.05 1.56 6.89
CA ARG A 79 2.89 1.38 5.70
C ARG A 79 2.82 -0.04 5.16
N ALA A 80 2.99 -1.04 6.03
CA ALA A 80 2.93 -2.46 5.64
C ALA A 80 1.56 -2.84 5.06
N MET A 81 0.47 -2.31 5.62
CA MET A 81 -0.87 -2.49 5.09
C MET A 81 -1.03 -1.86 3.70
N VAL A 82 -0.56 -0.62 3.50
CA VAL A 82 -0.62 0.07 2.20
C VAL A 82 0.15 -0.70 1.12
N LEU A 83 1.37 -1.16 1.42
CA LEU A 83 2.17 -1.94 0.47
C LEU A 83 1.56 -3.32 0.17
N ARG A 84 0.92 -3.95 1.16
CA ARG A 84 0.20 -5.21 0.94
C ARG A 84 -0.98 -4.99 0.00
N ASP A 85 -1.76 -3.94 0.25
CA ASP A 85 -2.93 -3.63 -0.56
C ASP A 85 -2.50 -3.21 -1.99
N LEU A 86 -1.41 -2.46 -2.16
CA LEU A 86 -0.84 -2.14 -3.48
C LEU A 86 -0.44 -3.39 -4.28
N ASN A 87 0.15 -4.38 -3.62
CA ASN A 87 0.58 -5.63 -4.24
C ASN A 87 -0.54 -6.66 -4.40
N MET A 88 -1.75 -6.37 -3.90
CA MET A 88 -2.87 -7.29 -4.02
C MET A 88 -3.42 -7.27 -5.45
N ASN A 89 -3.58 -8.45 -6.05
CA ASN A 89 -4.26 -8.59 -7.33
C ASN A 89 -5.78 -8.45 -7.14
N PHE A 90 -6.23 -7.22 -6.86
CA PHE A 90 -7.64 -6.92 -6.65
C PHE A 90 -8.48 -7.25 -7.87
N ASP A 91 -7.97 -7.08 -9.09
CA ASP A 91 -8.75 -7.33 -10.31
C ASP A 91 -9.13 -8.81 -10.44
N ALA A 92 -8.18 -9.73 -10.21
CA ALA A 92 -8.49 -11.16 -10.20
C ALA A 92 -9.48 -11.53 -9.07
N ALA A 93 -9.30 -10.97 -7.87
CA ALA A 93 -10.19 -11.23 -6.74
C ALA A 93 -11.61 -10.67 -6.97
N ILE A 94 -11.71 -9.47 -7.55
CA ILE A 94 -12.98 -8.83 -7.93
C ILE A 94 -13.66 -9.65 -9.03
N ALA A 95 -12.92 -10.11 -10.04
CA ALA A 95 -13.47 -10.94 -11.11
C ALA A 95 -14.07 -12.25 -10.57
N ALA A 96 -13.33 -12.97 -9.73
CA ALA A 96 -13.80 -14.21 -9.11
C ALA A 96 -15.05 -13.99 -8.24
N ASN A 97 -15.04 -12.95 -7.40
CA ASN A 97 -16.18 -12.64 -6.53
C ASN A 97 -17.40 -12.12 -7.31
N THR A 98 -17.18 -11.43 -8.43
CA THR A 98 -18.25 -11.00 -9.34
C THR A 98 -18.90 -12.22 -10.00
N ALA A 99 -18.11 -13.20 -10.43
CA ALA A 99 -18.63 -14.44 -11.00
C ALA A 99 -19.51 -15.21 -9.98
N GLU A 100 -19.08 -15.31 -8.73
CA GLU A 100 -19.87 -15.96 -7.68
C GLU A 100 -21.15 -15.18 -7.34
N LEU A 101 -21.08 -13.84 -7.29
CA LEU A 101 -22.27 -13.01 -7.11
C LEU A 101 -23.29 -13.25 -8.24
N ASN A 102 -22.84 -13.28 -9.50
CA ASN A 102 -23.69 -13.55 -10.65
C ASN A 102 -24.30 -14.96 -10.58
N ARG A 103 -23.52 -15.97 -10.14
CA ARG A 103 -24.01 -17.34 -9.93
C ARG A 103 -25.13 -17.39 -8.89
N LEU A 104 -24.95 -16.72 -7.76
CA LEU A 104 -25.95 -16.65 -6.70
C LEU A 104 -27.22 -15.90 -7.14
N GLN A 105 -27.08 -14.82 -7.92
CA GLN A 105 -28.22 -14.11 -8.50
C GLN A 105 -29.01 -14.99 -9.48
N ALA A 106 -28.32 -15.76 -10.34
CA ALA A 106 -28.96 -16.72 -11.22
C ALA A 106 -29.69 -17.83 -10.43
N GLN A 107 -29.06 -18.36 -9.38
CA GLN A 107 -29.68 -19.35 -8.50
C GLN A 107 -30.94 -18.80 -7.81
N LEU A 108 -30.90 -17.55 -7.32
CA LEU A 108 -32.07 -16.88 -6.74
C LEU A 108 -33.22 -16.75 -7.76
N HIS A 109 -32.90 -16.41 -9.01
CA HIS A 109 -33.90 -16.33 -10.08
C HIS A 109 -34.58 -17.68 -10.32
N LEU A 110 -33.81 -18.77 -10.39
CA LEU A 110 -34.33 -20.13 -10.56
C LEU A 110 -35.21 -20.56 -9.37
N ILE A 111 -34.76 -20.33 -8.13
CA ILE A 111 -35.54 -20.63 -6.92
C ILE A 111 -36.87 -19.86 -6.93
N ASN A 112 -36.84 -18.57 -7.26
CA ASN A 112 -38.07 -17.77 -7.36
C ASN A 112 -39.02 -18.28 -8.45
N GLY A 113 -38.48 -18.80 -9.56
CA GLY A 113 -39.28 -19.48 -10.60
C GLY A 113 -39.95 -20.74 -10.08
N GLN A 114 -39.20 -21.62 -9.42
CA GLN A 114 -39.70 -22.89 -8.87
C GLN A 114 -40.72 -22.68 -7.73
N LEU A 115 -40.54 -21.64 -6.91
CA LEU A 115 -41.45 -21.30 -5.82
C LEU A 115 -42.87 -20.93 -6.31
N LYS A 116 -43.05 -20.54 -7.58
CA LYS A 116 -44.37 -20.21 -8.14
C LYS A 116 -45.33 -21.41 -8.16
N THR A 117 -44.80 -22.63 -8.25
CA THR A 117 -45.59 -23.86 -8.38
C THR A 117 -45.28 -24.90 -7.31
N ALA A 118 -44.28 -24.66 -6.45
CA ALA A 118 -43.89 -25.58 -5.40
C ALA A 118 -44.89 -25.54 -4.23
N THR A 119 -45.21 -26.71 -3.67
CA THR A 119 -46.08 -26.87 -2.50
C THR A 119 -45.44 -27.81 -1.47
N GLY A 120 -45.97 -27.79 -0.24
CA GLY A 120 -45.56 -28.71 0.82
C GLY A 120 -44.06 -28.64 1.16
N GLN A 121 -43.43 -29.80 1.32
CA GLN A 121 -42.01 -29.90 1.73
C GLN A 121 -41.07 -29.19 0.76
N LYS A 122 -41.30 -29.33 -0.55
CA LYS A 122 -40.47 -28.71 -1.60
C LYS A 122 -40.46 -27.18 -1.49
N GLN A 123 -41.60 -26.57 -1.15
CA GLN A 123 -41.69 -25.12 -0.95
C GLN A 123 -40.88 -24.69 0.28
N SER A 124 -40.96 -25.45 1.37
CA SER A 124 -40.18 -25.20 2.59
C SER A 124 -38.67 -25.29 2.33
N ASP A 125 -38.23 -26.29 1.57
CA ASP A 125 -36.83 -26.47 1.18
C ASP A 125 -36.31 -25.30 0.32
N LEU A 126 -37.07 -24.91 -0.71
CA LEU A 126 -36.73 -23.77 -1.57
C LEU A 126 -36.68 -22.44 -0.80
N ASN A 127 -37.56 -22.24 0.17
CA ASN A 127 -37.53 -21.04 1.01
C ASN A 127 -36.27 -21.00 1.90
N ARG A 128 -35.82 -22.14 2.44
CA ARG A 128 -34.55 -22.22 3.17
C ARG A 128 -33.35 -21.93 2.27
N GLU A 129 -33.34 -22.52 1.07
CA GLU A 129 -32.29 -22.27 0.09
C GLU A 129 -32.24 -20.79 -0.33
N LYS A 130 -33.40 -20.18 -0.58
CA LYS A 130 -33.53 -18.75 -0.89
C LYS A 130 -32.86 -17.87 0.15
N ILE A 131 -33.07 -18.15 1.44
CA ILE A 131 -32.46 -17.39 2.55
C ILE A 131 -30.93 -17.48 2.48
N MET A 132 -30.39 -18.68 2.28
CA MET A 132 -28.95 -18.91 2.19
C MET A 132 -28.33 -18.21 0.97
N VAL A 133 -28.98 -18.31 -0.19
CA VAL A 133 -28.53 -17.64 -1.42
C VAL A 133 -28.57 -16.12 -1.25
N GLN A 134 -29.63 -15.57 -0.64
CA GLN A 134 -29.74 -14.13 -0.39
C GLN A 134 -28.66 -13.63 0.59
N ALA A 135 -28.35 -14.40 1.64
CA ALA A 135 -27.25 -14.11 2.54
C ALA A 135 -25.90 -14.10 1.80
N GLY A 136 -25.69 -15.06 0.89
CA GLY A 136 -24.54 -15.10 0.00
C GLY A 136 -24.42 -13.85 -0.87
N ILE A 137 -25.51 -13.45 -1.55
CA ILE A 137 -25.57 -12.24 -2.38
C ILE A 137 -25.16 -11.00 -1.57
N ASN A 138 -25.73 -10.83 -0.38
CA ASN A 138 -25.42 -9.69 0.48
C ASN A 138 -23.95 -9.68 0.89
N ARG A 139 -23.39 -10.86 1.25
CA ARG A 139 -21.99 -11.03 1.62
C ARG A 139 -21.06 -10.63 0.48
N PHE A 140 -21.28 -11.17 -0.72
CA PHE A 140 -20.42 -10.90 -1.89
C PHE A 140 -20.57 -9.48 -2.40
N SER A 141 -21.78 -8.90 -2.33
CA SER A 141 -21.99 -7.50 -2.70
C SER A 141 -21.18 -6.55 -1.82
N ARG A 142 -21.19 -6.76 -0.50
CA ARG A 142 -20.36 -6.00 0.44
C ARG A 142 -18.87 -6.22 0.19
N LEU A 143 -18.44 -7.46 0.03
CA LEU A 143 -17.04 -7.80 -0.24
C LEU A 143 -16.51 -7.11 -1.51
N LEU A 144 -17.30 -7.11 -2.59
CA LEU A 144 -16.93 -6.43 -3.83
C LEU A 144 -16.82 -4.91 -3.65
N ALA A 145 -17.72 -4.29 -2.89
CA ALA A 145 -17.64 -2.86 -2.59
C ALA A 145 -16.35 -2.53 -1.82
N GLU A 146 -16.02 -3.33 -0.79
CA GLU A 146 -14.78 -3.18 -0.03
C GLU A 146 -13.53 -3.39 -0.88
N GLN A 147 -13.51 -4.41 -1.74
CA GLN A 147 -12.37 -4.70 -2.63
C GLN A 147 -12.15 -3.59 -3.67
N ARG A 148 -13.22 -3.07 -4.26
CA ARG A 148 -13.14 -1.95 -5.21
C ARG A 148 -12.61 -0.69 -4.53
N ALA A 149 -13.15 -0.36 -3.36
CA ALA A 149 -12.67 0.78 -2.58
C ALA A 149 -11.17 0.65 -2.22
N LYS A 150 -10.72 -0.55 -1.83
CA LYS A 150 -9.30 -0.79 -1.55
C LYS A 150 -8.42 -0.70 -2.80
N ARG A 151 -8.85 -1.29 -3.91
CA ARG A 151 -8.13 -1.18 -5.21
C ARG A 151 -7.96 0.28 -5.60
N ASP A 152 -9.05 1.04 -5.58
CA ASP A 152 -9.06 2.44 -6.03
C ASP A 152 -8.26 3.34 -5.08
N GLY A 153 -8.23 3.00 -3.79
CA GLY A 153 -7.46 3.72 -2.76
C GLY A 153 -6.00 3.30 -2.62
N ALA A 154 -5.60 2.13 -3.14
CA ALA A 154 -4.27 1.55 -2.87
C ALA A 154 -3.13 2.42 -3.41
N TYR A 155 -3.21 2.83 -4.69
CA TYR A 155 -2.15 3.63 -5.30
C TYR A 155 -2.09 5.07 -4.73
N PRO A 156 -3.20 5.80 -4.53
CA PRO A 156 -3.17 7.07 -3.81
C PRO A 156 -2.61 6.97 -2.39
N ALA A 157 -2.97 5.92 -1.63
CA ALA A 157 -2.44 5.71 -0.29
C ALA A 157 -0.93 5.44 -0.32
N TYR A 158 -0.45 4.69 -1.31
CA TYR A 158 0.97 4.48 -1.54
C TYR A 158 1.71 5.78 -1.82
N LEU A 159 1.21 6.61 -2.75
CA LEU A 159 1.78 7.93 -3.04
C LEU A 159 1.76 8.89 -1.84
N ALA A 160 0.86 8.67 -0.87
CA ALA A 160 0.73 9.48 0.33
C ALA A 160 1.69 9.05 1.46
N LEU A 161 2.36 7.91 1.36
CA LEU A 161 3.39 7.53 2.33
C LEU A 161 4.50 8.60 2.34
N PRO A 162 4.99 9.05 3.50
CA PRO A 162 5.92 10.18 3.57
C PRO A 162 7.17 10.06 2.69
N GLU A 163 7.75 8.86 2.65
CA GLU A 163 8.91 8.52 1.85
C GLU A 163 8.61 8.45 0.36
N GLU A 164 7.43 7.94 -0.01
CA GLU A 164 7.00 7.81 -1.40
C GLU A 164 6.64 9.17 -1.98
N ARG A 165 5.86 9.97 -1.25
CA ARG A 165 5.49 11.35 -1.63
C ARG A 165 6.73 12.15 -2.04
N ASP A 166 7.74 12.14 -1.18
CA ASP A 166 8.99 12.86 -1.41
C ASP A 166 9.82 12.25 -2.56
N ALA A 167 9.90 10.92 -2.69
CA ALA A 167 10.60 10.26 -3.80
C ALA A 167 9.92 10.55 -5.16
N TRP A 168 8.59 10.52 -5.22
CA TRP A 168 7.80 10.88 -6.39
C TRP A 168 7.93 12.36 -6.75
N ASP A 169 8.01 13.24 -5.75
CA ASP A 169 8.22 14.67 -6.01
C ASP A 169 9.61 14.94 -6.60
N VAL A 170 10.66 14.26 -6.12
CA VAL A 170 12.00 14.28 -6.73
C VAL A 170 11.95 13.75 -8.16
N GLN A 171 11.30 12.62 -8.39
CA GLN A 171 11.15 12.02 -9.71
C GLN A 171 10.47 12.98 -10.70
N LYS A 172 9.37 13.63 -10.28
CA LYS A 172 8.63 14.62 -11.09
C LYS A 172 9.48 15.86 -11.39
N GLN A 173 10.27 16.33 -10.43
CA GLN A 173 11.17 17.47 -10.64
C GLN A 173 12.25 17.14 -11.67
N VAL A 174 12.83 15.94 -11.60
CA VAL A 174 13.81 15.48 -12.60
C VAL A 174 13.15 15.35 -13.96
N ALA A 175 11.99 14.69 -14.07
CA ALA A 175 11.28 14.52 -15.33
C ALA A 175 10.91 15.86 -16.02
N ARG A 176 10.67 16.93 -15.24
CA ARG A 176 10.39 18.26 -15.77
C ARG A 176 11.63 19.02 -16.22
N ASN A 177 12.75 18.83 -15.52
CA ASN A 177 13.91 19.72 -15.61
C ASN A 177 15.12 19.09 -16.30
N PHE A 178 15.20 17.76 -16.39
CA PHE A 178 16.27 17.06 -17.10
C PHE A 178 15.87 16.85 -18.56
N ASN A 179 16.44 17.67 -19.45
CA ASN A 179 16.49 17.39 -20.87
C ASN A 179 17.92 16.94 -21.18
N PHE A 180 18.22 15.65 -20.97
CA PHE A 180 19.57 15.12 -21.19
C PHE A 180 19.90 15.18 -22.68
N ARG A 181 20.62 16.23 -23.09
CA ARG A 181 21.26 16.32 -24.40
C ARG A 181 22.69 15.81 -24.23
N PRO A 182 23.01 14.55 -24.63
CA PRO A 182 24.40 14.16 -24.69
C PRO A 182 25.09 15.13 -25.63
N GLU A 183 26.10 15.85 -25.14
CA GLU A 183 26.96 16.64 -26.03
C GLU A 183 27.48 15.67 -27.10
N THR A 184 27.21 16.02 -28.35
CA THR A 184 27.77 15.28 -29.49
C THR A 184 29.26 15.57 -29.47
N PRO A 185 30.13 14.54 -29.51
CA PRO A 185 31.58 14.73 -29.49
C PRO A 185 32.09 15.53 -30.69
#